data_AF-A0A7D9LQU8-F1
#
_entry.id   AF-A0A7D9LQU8-F1
#
_cell.length_a   1.000
_cell.length_b   1.000
_cell.length_c   1.000
_cell.angle_alpha   90.00
_cell.angle_beta   90.00
_cell.angle_gamma   90.00
#
_symmetry.space_group_name_H-M   'P 1'
#
loop_
_entity.id
_entity.type
_entity.pdbx_description
1 polymer ?
#
loop_
_entity_poly.entity_id
_entity_poly.type
_entity_poly.pdbx_seq_one_letter_code
_entity_poly.pdbx_strand_id
1 'polypeptide(L)'
;MAENADIDLYKFFLEEIPSLYNQAQRTLHCNDINVLEFFERRLDDHIHVIKAVIDQCQQMTEMRVNEELVELLLTVHRQVNCLYENVQELCFMHRDYHLELGFVCPVEQIEHAGRPRFHVPPQMISGLYDIHRSWVEVAREAGVSYRTLLRRLATSISMRFTATA
;
A
#
# COMPACT_ATOMS: atom_id res chain seq x y z
N MET A 1 -15.84 7.11 -26.71
CA MET A 1 -16.71 7.91 -25.84
C MET A 1 -16.33 7.54 -24.43
N ALA A 2 -15.46 8.33 -23.79
CA ALA A 2 -15.05 8.07 -22.42
C ALA A 2 -16.20 8.54 -21.52
N GLU A 3 -16.81 7.61 -20.80
CA GLU A 3 -17.70 7.95 -19.69
C GLU A 3 -16.87 8.73 -18.67
N ASN A 4 -17.12 10.04 -18.58
CA ASN A 4 -16.65 10.82 -17.45
C ASN A 4 -17.33 10.21 -16.21
N ALA A 5 -16.57 9.45 -15.43
CA ALA A 5 -16.93 9.19 -14.05
C ALA A 5 -16.92 10.55 -13.36
N ASP A 6 -18.07 11.21 -13.34
CA ASP A 6 -18.26 12.46 -12.62
C ASP A 6 -18.00 12.13 -11.15
N ILE A 7 -16.83 12.56 -10.64
CA ILE A 7 -16.52 12.42 -9.23
C ILE A 7 -17.53 13.30 -8.53
N ASP A 8 -18.44 12.67 -7.77
CA ASP A 8 -19.37 13.39 -6.92
C ASP A 8 -18.58 14.07 -5.80
N LEU A 9 -18.12 15.29 -6.08
CA LEU A 9 -17.33 16.10 -5.17
C LEU A 9 -18.11 16.37 -3.87
N TYR A 10 -19.44 16.45 -3.93
CA TYR A 10 -20.27 16.66 -2.75
C TYR A 10 -20.14 15.48 -1.80
N LYS A 11 -20.35 14.26 -2.32
CA LYS A 11 -20.18 13.02 -1.55
C LYS A 11 -18.73 12.88 -1.05
N PHE A 12 -17.75 13.17 -1.90
CA PHE A 12 -16.34 13.07 -1.54
C PHE A 12 -15.96 13.98 -0.36
N PHE A 13 -16.33 15.27 -0.42
CA PHE A 13 -15.96 16.23 0.61
C PHE A 13 -16.80 16.13 1.89
N LEU A 14 -18.08 15.73 1.80
CA LEU A 14 -18.97 15.70 2.97
C LEU A 14 -19.02 14.35 3.67
N GLU A 15 -18.80 13.26 2.94
CA GLU A 15 -18.92 11.91 3.49
C GLU A 15 -17.56 11.21 3.53
N GLU A 16 -16.87 11.14 2.39
CA GLU A 16 -15.69 10.28 2.26
C GLU A 16 -14.48 10.82 3.03
N ILE A 17 -14.10 12.09 2.85
CA ILE A 17 -12.98 12.72 3.60
C ILE A 17 -13.21 12.64 5.11
N PRO A 18 -14.34 13.10 5.68
CA PRO A 18 -14.54 13.05 7.13
C PRO A 18 -14.58 11.63 7.67
N SER A 19 -15.20 10.69 6.94
CA SER A 19 -15.25 9.29 7.36
C SER A 19 -13.85 8.67 7.37
N LEU A 20 -13.07 8.86 6.31
CA LEU A 20 -11.70 8.37 6.22
C LEU A 20 -10.82 8.98 7.31
N TYR A 21 -10.90 10.30 7.51
CA TYR A 21 -10.14 11.01 8.53
C TYR A 21 -10.41 10.44 9.92
N ASN A 22 -11.70 10.30 10.30
CA ASN A 22 -12.08 9.75 11.59
C ASN A 22 -11.64 8.29 11.78
N GLN A 23 -11.71 7.47 10.73
CA GLN A 23 -11.25 6.09 10.78
C GLN A 23 -9.73 6.03 10.95
N ALA A 24 -8.98 6.76 10.12
CA ALA A 24 -7.53 6.82 10.18
C ALA A 24 -7.02 7.35 11.53
N GLN A 25 -7.67 8.38 12.08
CA GLN A 25 -7.34 8.94 13.39
C GLN A 25 -7.50 7.91 14.52
N ARG A 26 -8.54 7.08 14.47
CA ARG A 26 -8.73 5.99 15.46
C ARG A 26 -7.67 4.90 15.32
N THR A 27 -7.12 4.72 14.12
CA THR A 27 -6.09 3.70 13.87
C THR A 27 -4.67 4.14 14.17
N LEU A 28 -4.44 5.36 14.66
CA LEU A 28 -3.12 5.80 15.14
C LEU A 28 -2.56 4.95 16.29
N HIS A 29 -3.42 4.19 16.97
CA HIS A 29 -3.02 3.25 18.03
C HIS A 29 -3.04 1.78 17.55
N CYS A 30 -3.20 1.53 16.26
CA CYS A 30 -3.21 0.20 15.69
C CYS A 30 -1.78 -0.28 15.42
N ASN A 31 -1.50 -1.55 15.74
CA ASN A 31 -0.20 -2.18 15.49
C ASN A 31 -0.20 -3.04 14.20
N ASP A 32 -1.29 -3.07 13.45
CA ASP A 32 -1.36 -3.84 12.19
C ASP A 32 -0.87 -2.98 11.02
N ILE A 33 0.33 -3.31 10.53
CA ILE A 33 0.96 -2.62 9.39
C ILE A 33 0.06 -2.60 8.15
N ASN A 34 -0.73 -3.63 7.88
CA ASN A 34 -1.59 -3.65 6.69
C ASN A 34 -2.70 -2.61 6.78
N VAL A 35 -3.21 -2.38 8.00
CA VAL A 35 -4.23 -1.37 8.29
C VAL A 35 -3.61 0.02 8.16
N LEU A 36 -2.41 0.23 8.72
CA LEU A 36 -1.70 1.49 8.61
C LEU A 36 -1.38 1.85 7.15
N GLU A 37 -0.84 0.91 6.37
CA GLU A 37 -0.53 1.12 4.94
C GLU A 37 -1.78 1.33 4.08
N PHE A 38 -2.92 0.76 4.47
CA PHE A 38 -4.19 1.03 3.82
C PHE A 38 -4.59 2.50 4.02
N PHE A 39 -4.51 3.01 5.26
CA PHE A 39 -4.84 4.40 5.55
C PHE A 39 -3.80 5.38 4.98
N GLU A 40 -2.50 5.05 4.99
CA GLU A 40 -1.43 5.83 4.34
C GLU A 40 -1.80 6.13 2.88
N ARG A 41 -2.09 5.07 2.09
CA ARG A 41 -2.45 5.20 0.67
C ARG A 41 -3.74 5.98 0.46
N ARG A 42 -4.76 5.71 1.26
CA ARG A 42 -6.08 6.36 1.08
C ARG A 42 -6.02 7.84 1.45
N LEU A 43 -5.27 8.20 2.49
CA LEU A 43 -5.06 9.60 2.86
C LEU A 43 -4.27 10.34 1.78
N ASP A 44 -3.21 9.73 1.24
CA ASP A 44 -2.42 10.30 0.13
C ASP A 44 -3.30 10.60 -1.10
N ASP A 45 -4.15 9.65 -1.52
CA ASP A 45 -5.10 9.87 -2.60
C ASP A 45 -5.99 11.10 -2.34
N HIS A 46 -6.52 11.24 -1.11
CA HIS A 46 -7.43 12.32 -0.77
C HIS A 46 -6.70 13.67 -0.70
N ILE A 47 -5.47 13.71 -0.20
CA ILE A 47 -4.63 14.92 -0.19
C ILE A 47 -4.45 15.43 -1.62
N HIS A 48 -4.13 14.54 -2.56
CA HIS A 48 -3.97 14.89 -3.98
C HIS A 48 -5.25 15.44 -4.60
N VAL A 49 -6.42 14.83 -4.31
CA VAL A 49 -7.71 15.34 -4.80
C VAL A 49 -8.01 16.72 -4.22
N ILE A 50 -7.85 16.91 -2.90
CA ILE A 50 -8.09 18.21 -2.25
C ILE A 50 -7.16 19.27 -2.84
N LYS A 51 -5.88 18.93 -3.05
CA LYS A 51 -4.89 19.83 -3.65
C LYS A 51 -5.26 20.23 -5.08
N ALA A 52 -5.68 19.27 -5.91
CA ALA A 52 -6.14 19.55 -7.27
C ALA A 52 -7.34 20.50 -7.29
N VAL A 53 -8.30 20.34 -6.37
CA VAL A 53 -9.45 21.25 -6.24
C VAL A 53 -9.01 22.65 -5.81
N ILE A 54 -8.10 22.77 -4.83
CA ILE A 54 -7.53 24.06 -4.42
C ILE A 54 -6.84 24.75 -5.59
N ASP A 55 -6.01 24.03 -6.34
CA ASP A 55 -5.27 24.56 -7.48
C ASP A 55 -6.22 25.03 -8.58
N GLN A 56 -7.29 24.28 -8.84
CA GLN A 56 -8.33 24.66 -9.78
C GLN A 56 -9.08 25.92 -9.32
N CYS A 57 -9.44 26.03 -8.04
CA CYS A 57 -10.03 27.24 -7.47
C CYS A 57 -9.10 28.44 -7.64
N GLN A 58 -7.80 28.30 -7.40
CA GLN A 58 -6.84 29.41 -7.52
C GLN A 58 -6.61 29.85 -8.97
N GLN A 59 -6.74 28.93 -9.94
CA GLN A 59 -6.59 29.21 -11.37
C GLN A 59 -7.81 29.86 -12.02
N MET A 60 -8.98 29.84 -11.36
CA MET A 60 -10.21 30.48 -11.86
C MET A 60 -10.16 32.00 -11.64
N THR A 61 -9.30 32.69 -12.40
CA THR A 61 -9.07 34.15 -12.33
C THR A 61 -10.30 34.98 -12.73
N GLU A 62 -11.27 34.40 -13.44
CA GLU A 62 -12.45 35.11 -13.97
C GLU A 62 -13.72 34.97 -13.12
N MET A 63 -13.78 34.00 -12.20
CA MET A 63 -14.87 33.87 -11.24
C MET A 63 -14.46 34.49 -9.90
N ARG A 64 -15.38 35.17 -9.21
CA ARG A 64 -15.20 35.51 -7.79
C ARG A 64 -15.18 34.21 -6.99
N VAL A 65 -14.02 33.59 -6.89
CA VAL A 65 -13.80 32.42 -6.04
C VAL A 65 -14.01 32.86 -4.60
N ASN A 66 -14.80 32.09 -3.86
CA ASN A 66 -15.05 32.37 -2.46
C ASN A 66 -13.76 32.12 -1.68
N GLU A 67 -13.08 33.20 -1.25
CA GLU A 67 -11.83 33.13 -0.49
C GLU A 67 -11.98 32.30 0.79
N GLU A 68 -13.15 32.37 1.46
CA GLU A 68 -13.44 31.58 2.67
C GLU A 68 -13.48 30.07 2.35
N LEU A 69 -13.99 29.70 1.17
CA LEU A 69 -14.00 28.29 0.74
C LEU A 69 -12.60 27.79 0.47
N VAL A 70 -11.74 28.60 -0.15
CA VAL A 70 -10.34 28.23 -0.41
C VAL A 70 -9.57 28.10 0.89
N GLU A 71 -9.78 29.01 1.85
CA GLU A 71 -9.17 28.93 3.19
C GLU A 71 -9.63 27.69 3.95
N LEU A 72 -10.93 27.35 3.86
CA LEU A 72 -11.46 26.11 4.42
C LEU A 72 -10.81 24.88 3.80
N LEU A 73 -10.71 24.81 2.47
CA LEU A 73 -10.07 23.70 1.76
C LEU A 73 -8.59 23.56 2.14
N LEU A 74 -7.86 24.67 2.25
CA LEU A 74 -6.48 24.68 2.73
C LEU A 74 -6.37 24.15 4.16
N THR A 75 -7.32 24.50 5.02
CA THR A 75 -7.37 24.01 6.40
C THR A 75 -7.62 22.50 6.45
N VAL A 76 -8.58 22.00 5.68
CA VAL A 76 -8.86 20.55 5.56
C VAL A 76 -7.64 19.83 5.00
N HIS A 77 -7.03 20.34 3.93
CA HIS A 77 -5.81 19.79 3.34
C HIS A 77 -4.70 19.66 4.40
N ARG A 78 -4.45 20.71 5.17
CA ARG A 78 -3.44 20.69 6.24
C ARG A 78 -3.76 19.63 7.29
N GLN A 79 -5.01 19.52 7.72
CA GLN A 79 -5.41 18.54 8.74
C GLN A 79 -5.23 17.10 8.25
N VAL A 80 -5.65 16.80 7.03
CA VAL A 80 -5.48 15.47 6.42
C VAL A 80 -4.00 15.16 6.23
N ASN A 81 -3.19 16.13 5.79
CA ASN A 81 -1.75 15.97 5.62
C ASN A 81 -1.03 15.68 6.95
N CYS A 82 -1.35 16.40 8.03
CA CYS A 82 -0.78 16.10 9.35
C CYS A 82 -1.14 14.69 9.82
N LEU A 83 -2.35 14.21 9.54
CA LEU A 83 -2.74 12.84 9.87
C LEU A 83 -1.96 11.82 9.03
N TYR A 84 -1.79 12.09 7.74
CA TYR A 84 -0.97 11.27 6.84
C TYR A 84 0.48 11.15 7.32
N GLU A 85 1.12 12.26 7.71
CA GLU A 85 2.49 12.27 8.24
C GLU A 85 2.62 11.36 9.49
N ASN A 86 1.66 11.43 10.42
CA ASN A 86 1.64 10.55 11.60
C ASN A 86 1.50 9.07 11.22
N VAL A 87 0.61 8.75 10.28
CA VAL A 87 0.42 7.36 9.81
C VAL A 87 1.66 6.86 9.08
N GLN A 88 2.30 7.72 8.28
CA GLN A 88 3.52 7.41 7.56
C GLN A 88 4.69 7.12 8.51
N GLU A 89 4.86 7.92 9.57
CA GLU A 89 5.86 7.68 10.60
C GLU A 89 5.64 6.33 11.30
N LEU A 90 4.39 6.00 11.64
CA LEU A 90 4.04 4.68 12.19
C LEU A 90 4.36 3.55 11.21
N CYS A 91 4.02 3.70 9.93
CA CYS A 91 4.36 2.71 8.90
C CYS A 91 5.87 2.50 8.81
N PHE A 92 6.65 3.58 8.86
CA PHE A 92 8.11 3.53 8.84
C PHE A 92 8.66 2.77 10.05
N MET A 93 8.23 3.11 11.27
CA MET A 93 8.64 2.43 12.50
C MET A 93 8.31 0.92 12.47
N HIS A 94 7.14 0.55 11.97
CA HIS A 94 6.76 -0.86 11.82
C HIS A 94 7.56 -1.59 10.75
N ARG A 95 7.88 -0.94 9.61
CA ARG A 95 8.72 -1.51 8.55
C ARG A 95 10.15 -1.75 9.04
N ASP A 96 10.72 -0.82 9.81
CA ASP A 96 12.05 -0.98 10.40
C ASP A 96 12.08 -2.10 11.45
N TYR A 97 11.03 -2.25 12.27
CA TYR A 97 10.90 -3.39 13.17
C TYR A 97 10.86 -4.74 12.42
N HIS A 98 10.22 -4.80 11.25
CA HIS A 98 10.25 -6.00 10.39
C HIS A 98 11.62 -6.26 9.75
N LEU A 99 12.43 -5.22 9.51
CA LEU A 99 13.82 -5.36 9.08
C LEU A 99 14.72 -5.89 10.21
N GLU A 100 14.51 -5.42 11.45
CA GLU A 100 15.23 -5.91 12.64
C GLU A 100 14.88 -7.36 13.00
N LEU A 101 13.65 -7.81 12.69
CA LEU A 101 13.22 -9.21 12.86
C LEU A 101 13.80 -10.19 11.81
N GLY A 102 14.65 -9.72 10.90
CA GLY A 102 15.59 -10.59 10.17
C GLY A 102 15.00 -11.38 8.99
N PHE A 103 13.79 -11.08 8.51
CA PHE A 103 13.28 -11.67 7.27
C PHE A 103 13.66 -10.83 6.04
N VAL A 104 14.97 -10.71 5.80
CA VAL A 104 15.47 -10.20 4.52
C VAL A 104 15.42 -11.35 3.52
N CYS A 105 14.37 -11.40 2.70
CA CYS A 105 14.32 -12.35 1.60
C CYS A 105 15.40 -11.95 0.58
N PRO A 106 16.37 -12.82 0.26
CA PRO A 106 17.45 -12.47 -0.66
C PRO A 106 16.86 -12.12 -2.04
N VAL A 107 17.07 -10.89 -2.46
CA VAL A 107 16.74 -10.41 -3.80
C VAL A 107 17.99 -10.58 -4.65
N GLU A 108 17.93 -11.40 -5.70
CA GLU A 108 18.98 -11.39 -6.72
C GLU A 108 18.99 -10.00 -7.36
N GLN A 109 20.10 -9.27 -7.25
CA GLN A 109 20.32 -8.04 -8.00
C GLN A 109 20.47 -8.43 -9.47
N ILE A 110 19.41 -8.28 -10.25
CA ILE A 110 19.46 -8.50 -11.69
C ILE A 110 19.77 -7.15 -12.34
N GLU A 111 20.83 -7.08 -13.14
CA GLU A 111 21.25 -5.89 -13.93
C GLU A 111 20.26 -5.53 -15.07
N HIS A 112 19.03 -6.05 -15.07
CA HIS A 112 18.08 -5.91 -16.17
C HIS A 112 16.80 -5.21 -15.72
N ALA A 113 16.23 -4.38 -16.59
CA ALA A 113 14.99 -3.67 -16.34
C ALA A 113 13.83 -4.66 -16.07
N GLY A 114 13.19 -4.53 -14.91
CA GLY A 114 12.05 -5.34 -14.49
C GLY A 114 11.82 -5.32 -12.99
N ARG A 115 10.67 -5.85 -12.54
CA ARG A 115 10.38 -6.00 -11.10
C ARG A 115 11.35 -7.04 -10.50
N PRO A 116 12.09 -6.71 -9.42
CA PRO A 116 13.00 -7.65 -8.76
C PRO A 116 12.28 -8.95 -8.41
N ARG A 117 12.90 -10.08 -8.75
CA ARG A 117 12.33 -11.40 -8.45
C ARG A 117 12.91 -11.88 -7.12
N PHE A 118 12.04 -12.01 -6.12
CA PHE A 118 12.41 -12.64 -4.85
C PHE A 118 12.84 -14.09 -5.10
N HIS A 119 14.05 -14.48 -4.69
CA HIS A 119 14.52 -15.86 -4.76
C HIS A 119 14.37 -16.49 -3.38
N VAL A 120 13.42 -17.43 -3.25
CA VAL A 120 13.26 -18.21 -2.01
C VAL A 120 13.93 -19.57 -2.23
N PRO A 121 15.02 -19.90 -1.52
CA PRO A 121 15.71 -21.17 -1.69
C PRO A 121 14.78 -22.37 -1.46
N PRO A 122 14.83 -23.44 -2.28
CA PRO A 122 14.00 -24.63 -2.08
C PRO A 122 14.14 -25.26 -0.69
N GLN A 123 15.34 -25.18 -0.10
CA GLN A 123 15.64 -25.71 1.23
C GLN A 123 14.89 -24.94 2.32
N MET A 124 14.75 -23.62 2.17
CA MET A 124 13.98 -22.78 3.08
C MET A 124 12.50 -23.12 3.01
N ILE A 125 11.95 -23.30 1.80
CA ILE A 125 10.54 -23.72 1.61
C ILE A 125 10.28 -25.10 2.23
N SER A 126 11.22 -26.05 2.07
CA SER A 126 11.11 -27.37 2.68
C SER A 126 11.12 -27.30 4.20
N GLY A 127 12.06 -26.54 4.78
CA GLY A 127 12.16 -26.37 6.23
C GLY A 127 10.91 -25.73 6.85
N LEU A 128 10.36 -24.70 6.19
CA LEU A 128 9.10 -24.09 6.60
C LEU A 128 7.93 -25.08 6.53
N TYR A 129 7.88 -25.92 5.49
CA TYR A 129 6.84 -26.95 5.40
C TYR A 129 6.97 -28.02 6.47
N ASP A 130 8.19 -28.40 6.85
CA ASP A 130 8.42 -29.38 7.92
C ASP A 130 7.92 -28.87 9.28
N ILE A 131 8.00 -27.56 9.53
CA ILE A 131 7.51 -26.88 10.74
C ILE A 131 5.99 -26.74 10.69
N HIS A 132 5.45 -26.12 9.65
CA HIS A 132 4.04 -25.73 9.63
C HIS A 132 3.09 -26.81 9.10
N ARG A 133 3.61 -27.80 8.34
CA ARG A 133 2.84 -28.86 7.66
C ARG A 133 1.66 -28.34 6.81
N SER A 134 1.69 -27.06 6.43
CA SER A 134 0.64 -26.36 5.69
C SER A 134 1.25 -25.37 4.73
N TRP A 135 0.98 -25.55 3.43
CA TRP A 135 1.48 -24.64 2.39
C TRP A 135 0.89 -23.23 2.45
N VAL A 136 -0.26 -23.06 3.11
CA VAL A 136 -0.88 -21.73 3.33
C VAL A 136 -0.09 -20.96 4.38
N GLU A 137 0.29 -21.63 5.47
CA GLU A 137 1.13 -21.06 6.53
C GLU A 137 2.54 -20.77 6.00
N VAL A 138 3.13 -21.69 5.22
CA VAL A 138 4.43 -21.45 4.56
C VAL A 138 4.39 -20.24 3.64
N ALA A 139 3.31 -20.04 2.89
CA ALA A 139 3.17 -18.88 2.02
C ALA A 139 3.05 -17.57 2.81
N ARG A 140 2.31 -17.59 3.93
CA ARG A 140 2.20 -16.46 4.86
C ARG A 140 3.56 -16.11 5.46
N GLU A 141 4.27 -17.10 5.99
CA GLU A 141 5.58 -16.94 6.63
C GLU A 141 6.63 -16.45 5.63
N ALA A 142 6.59 -16.95 4.38
CA ALA A 142 7.50 -16.53 3.32
C ALA A 142 7.11 -15.18 2.67
N GLY A 143 6.03 -14.52 3.12
CA GLY A 143 5.60 -13.22 2.59
C GLY A 143 5.16 -13.24 1.12
N VAL A 144 4.70 -14.39 0.61
CA VAL A 144 4.30 -14.57 -0.79
C VAL A 144 2.88 -15.09 -0.92
N SER A 145 2.18 -14.74 -2.01
CA SER A 145 0.85 -15.32 -2.25
C SER A 145 0.93 -16.85 -2.39
N TYR A 146 -0.08 -17.55 -1.87
CA TYR A 146 -0.19 -19.01 -2.00
C TYR A 146 -0.11 -19.48 -3.46
N ARG A 147 -0.75 -18.75 -4.39
CA ARG A 147 -0.66 -19.04 -5.84
C ARG A 147 0.74 -18.86 -6.40
N THR A 148 1.49 -17.86 -5.91
CA THR A 148 2.89 -17.62 -6.31
C THR A 148 3.79 -18.78 -5.84
N LEU A 149 3.58 -19.25 -4.60
CA LEU A 149 4.31 -20.37 -4.03
C LEU A 149 4.06 -21.67 -4.81
N LEU A 150 2.79 -22.01 -5.07
CA LEU A 150 2.42 -23.19 -5.86
C LEU A 150 3.01 -23.17 -7.27
N ARG A 151 2.97 -22.01 -7.95
CA ARG A 151 3.55 -21.85 -9.29
C ARG A 151 5.05 -22.16 -9.30
N ARG A 152 5.77 -21.71 -8.28
CA ARG A 152 7.22 -21.92 -8.14
C ARG A 152 7.57 -23.37 -7.76
N LEU A 153 6.78 -23.99 -6.89
CA LEU A 153 6.91 -25.42 -6.61
C LEU A 153 6.70 -26.26 -7.88
N ALA A 154 5.70 -25.92 -8.70
CA ALA A 154 5.46 -26.59 -9.97
C ALA A 154 6.64 -26.42 -10.95
N THR A 155 7.26 -25.24 -11.02
CA THR A 155 8.45 -25.01 -11.86
C THR A 155 9.67 -25.78 -11.35
N SER A 156 9.91 -25.82 -10.03
CA SER A 156 11.03 -26.57 -9.42
C SER A 156 10.84 -28.10 -9.51
N ILE A 157 9.60 -28.59 -9.48
CA ILE A 157 9.28 -30.01 -9.71
C ILE A 157 9.43 -30.34 -11.21
N SER A 158 9.04 -29.43 -12.11
CA SER A 158 9.21 -29.61 -13.55
C SER A 158 10.68 -29.70 -13.97
N MET A 159 11.61 -29.02 -13.27
CA MET A 159 13.06 -29.16 -13.53
C MET A 159 13.66 -30.49 -13.05
N ARG A 160 13.00 -31.22 -12.14
CA ARG A 160 13.46 -32.56 -11.71
C ARG A 160 13.06 -33.68 -12.67
N PHE A 161 12.15 -33.44 -13.61
CA PHE A 161 11.68 -34.45 -14.56
C PHE A 161 12.25 -34.32 -15.98
N THR A 162 13.05 -33.29 -16.28
CA THR A 162 13.64 -33.09 -17.63
C THR A 162 15.14 -33.39 -17.70
N ALA A 163 15.67 -34.23 -16.82
CA ALA A 163 17.02 -34.78 -16.93
C ALA A 163 16.96 -36.30 -16.90
N THR A 164 16.52 -36.89 -18.02
CA THR A 164 16.86 -38.26 -18.44
C THR A 164 16.51 -38.40 -19.91
N ALA A 165 17.51 -38.20 -20.76
CA ALA A 165 17.64 -38.82 -22.07
C ALA A 165 19.10 -39.24 -22.20
#